data_AF-A0A7S3MFG9-F1
#
_entry.id   AF-A0A7S3MFG9-F1
#
_cell.length_a   1.000
_cell.length_b   1.000
_cell.length_c   1.000
_cell.angle_alpha   90.00
_cell.angle_beta   90.00
_cell.angle_gamma   90.00
#
_symmetry.space_group_name_H-M   'P 1'
#
loop_
_entity.id
_entity.type
_entity.pdbx_description
1 polymer ?
#
loop_
_entity_poly.entity_id
_entity_poly.type
_entity_poly.pdbx_seq_one_letter_code
_entity_poly.pdbx_strand_id
1 'polypeptide(L)'
;MDQSQDDVQFYRSLWCSGGDLIFLGRRKAMNPFITMCTIGNVEGCEVYLDRIPSAELKVAMLEGRHCILRQSAIFFAIVGYLNGVAAYGDTGPSNHLGVVKLLIKHGARCDARDLCGKTVLHYCLGRLNILGHSDKILLEMADLCIARTQVLNLSPRLVDMPDRFGDVPTMEACMMNRPDLISFLCEKHRADPTINNMHNMNLMRFCMVFPVINDIVNKAKNKFWYAEQRSTCAYCRTKSPEILMKCGKCKIAAYCNRDCQVKHWKVHKHQCSPGTSQEICITPSNHTIMNPLTMQMTASFKGLPPKNGKVDEYFDVKIQLPLKRAGLYGQENVVDLRGEFMLYNKERDVLLNICDENCFQKEKLGEMVKGFALTGGLKAYFRAKVTAKGVLVVATDTMFVLKW
;
A
#
# COMPACT_ATOMS: atom_id res chain seq x y z
N MET A 1 -16.09 35.58 10.96
CA MET A 1 -15.73 34.37 10.21
C MET A 1 -15.92 34.70 8.75
N ASP A 2 -14.92 34.41 7.94
CA ASP A 2 -14.84 34.83 6.54
C ASP A 2 -15.87 34.04 5.72
N GLN A 3 -16.77 34.74 5.03
CA GLN A 3 -17.88 34.18 4.26
C GLN A 3 -17.39 33.17 3.19
N SER A 4 -16.14 33.33 2.74
CA SER A 4 -15.46 32.40 1.83
C SER A 4 -15.19 31.02 2.43
N GLN A 5 -14.91 30.93 3.74
CA GLN A 5 -14.67 29.66 4.43
C GLN A 5 -15.97 28.89 4.67
N ASP A 6 -17.06 29.61 4.94
CA ASP A 6 -18.39 29.03 5.13
C ASP A 6 -18.89 28.39 3.83
N ASP A 7 -18.69 29.04 2.68
CA ASP A 7 -19.04 28.50 1.36
C ASP A 7 -18.23 27.24 1.01
N VAL A 8 -16.92 27.24 1.28
CA VAL A 8 -16.06 26.07 1.02
C VAL A 8 -16.50 24.87 1.87
N GLN A 9 -16.82 25.11 3.14
CA GLN A 9 -17.28 24.04 4.03
C GLN A 9 -18.68 23.55 3.66
N PHE A 10 -19.57 24.44 3.21
CA PHE A 10 -20.88 24.09 2.66
C PHE A 10 -20.75 23.14 1.46
N TYR A 11 -19.97 23.52 0.44
CA TYR A 11 -19.79 22.68 -0.74
C TYR A 11 -19.18 21.34 -0.34
N ARG A 12 -18.13 21.33 0.49
CA ARG A 12 -17.54 20.07 0.98
C ARG A 12 -18.59 19.16 1.61
N SER A 13 -19.47 19.70 2.45
CA SER A 13 -20.56 18.95 3.08
C SER A 13 -21.58 18.44 2.04
N LEU A 14 -21.99 19.30 1.11
CA LEU A 14 -22.91 18.96 0.02
C LEU A 14 -22.37 17.82 -0.85
N TRP A 15 -21.14 17.94 -1.34
CA TRP A 15 -20.48 16.92 -2.15
C TRP A 15 -20.29 15.61 -1.38
N CYS A 16 -19.90 15.68 -0.10
CA CYS A 16 -19.77 14.48 0.72
C CYS A 16 -21.12 13.77 0.84
N SER A 17 -22.23 14.49 1.06
CA SER A 17 -23.57 13.94 1.32
C SER A 17 -24.29 13.42 0.05
N GLY A 18 -23.57 13.35 -1.07
CA GLY A 18 -24.11 12.91 -2.35
C GLY A 18 -24.82 14.01 -3.14
N GLY A 19 -24.46 15.27 -2.91
CA GLY A 19 -24.80 16.40 -3.78
C GLY A 19 -26.25 16.84 -3.64
N ASP A 20 -26.96 16.88 -4.76
CA ASP A 20 -28.37 17.26 -4.87
C ASP A 20 -29.34 16.17 -4.35
N LEU A 21 -28.83 15.07 -3.80
CA LEU A 21 -29.64 13.93 -3.37
C LEU A 21 -30.74 14.25 -2.36
N ILE A 22 -30.41 15.01 -1.30
CA ILE A 22 -31.39 15.41 -0.30
C ILE A 22 -32.47 16.30 -0.94
N PHE A 23 -32.06 17.15 -1.89
CA PHE A 23 -32.97 18.02 -2.62
C PHE A 23 -33.91 17.22 -3.55
N LEU A 24 -33.37 16.28 -4.33
CA LEU A 24 -34.15 15.40 -5.21
C LEU A 24 -35.12 14.52 -4.44
N GLY A 25 -34.67 13.99 -3.29
CA GLY A 25 -35.51 13.21 -2.37
C GLY A 25 -36.70 14.01 -1.84
N ARG A 26 -36.43 15.20 -1.27
CA ARG A 26 -37.50 16.09 -0.74
C ARG A 26 -38.50 16.54 -1.80
N ARG A 27 -38.04 16.72 -3.05
CA ARG A 27 -38.89 17.11 -4.18
C ARG A 27 -39.57 15.93 -4.88
N LYS A 28 -39.33 14.69 -4.44
CA LYS A 28 -39.78 13.45 -5.11
C LYS A 28 -39.45 13.42 -6.61
N ALA A 29 -38.31 14.02 -6.97
CA ALA A 29 -37.85 14.16 -8.34
C ALA A 29 -36.84 13.07 -8.74
N MET A 30 -36.48 12.20 -7.80
CA MET A 30 -35.56 11.09 -8.03
C MET A 30 -36.26 9.97 -8.81
N ASN A 31 -35.51 9.30 -9.68
CA ASN A 31 -35.98 8.09 -10.36
C ASN A 31 -36.58 7.10 -9.32
N PRO A 32 -37.77 6.52 -9.57
CA PRO A 32 -38.41 5.61 -8.62
C PRO A 32 -37.55 4.40 -8.21
N PHE A 33 -36.81 3.80 -9.15
CA PHE A 33 -35.89 2.71 -8.85
C PHE A 33 -34.75 3.16 -7.91
N ILE A 34 -34.19 4.33 -8.18
CA ILE A 34 -33.13 4.92 -7.34
C ILE A 34 -33.67 5.35 -5.97
N THR A 35 -34.96 5.71 -5.90
CA THR A 35 -35.64 5.94 -4.63
C THR A 35 -35.67 4.67 -3.79
N MET A 36 -36.05 3.52 -4.38
CA MET A 36 -36.01 2.23 -3.70
C MET A 36 -34.60 1.86 -3.23
N CYS A 37 -33.58 2.15 -4.03
CA CYS A 37 -32.18 1.94 -3.65
C CYS A 37 -31.80 2.80 -2.44
N THR A 38 -32.11 4.09 -2.48
CA THR A 38 -31.76 5.08 -1.45
C THR A 38 -32.43 4.79 -0.10
N ILE A 39 -33.70 4.36 -0.10
CA ILE A 39 -34.43 4.07 1.14
C ILE A 39 -34.17 2.66 1.67
N GLY A 40 -33.45 1.82 0.92
CA GLY A 40 -33.14 0.45 1.33
C GLY A 40 -34.31 -0.53 1.14
N ASN A 41 -35.22 -0.28 0.18
CA ASN A 41 -36.36 -1.17 -0.10
C ASN A 41 -35.95 -2.27 -1.10
N VAL A 42 -35.68 -3.47 -0.58
CA VAL A 42 -35.21 -4.62 -1.37
C VAL A 42 -36.27 -5.12 -2.35
N GLU A 43 -37.49 -5.34 -1.87
CA GLU A 43 -38.60 -5.86 -2.68
C GLU A 43 -38.94 -4.90 -3.84
N GLY A 44 -38.99 -3.60 -3.54
CA GLY A 44 -39.18 -2.56 -4.55
C GLY A 44 -38.09 -2.58 -5.61
N CYS A 45 -36.81 -2.72 -5.21
CA CYS A 45 -35.71 -2.84 -6.16
C CYS A 45 -35.86 -4.09 -7.06
N GLU A 46 -36.24 -5.23 -6.48
CA GLU A 46 -36.41 -6.49 -7.21
C GLU A 46 -37.51 -6.38 -8.27
N VAL A 47 -38.67 -5.80 -7.91
CA VAL A 47 -39.77 -5.54 -8.85
C VAL A 47 -39.33 -4.70 -10.05
N TYR A 48 -38.50 -3.67 -9.84
CA TYR A 48 -37.98 -2.86 -10.95
C TYR A 48 -36.99 -3.65 -11.81
N LEU A 49 -36.05 -4.38 -11.19
CA LEU A 49 -34.99 -5.09 -11.90
C LEU A 49 -35.48 -6.27 -12.73
N ASP A 50 -36.54 -6.95 -12.28
CA ASP A 50 -37.14 -8.09 -12.97
C ASP A 50 -37.98 -7.68 -14.18
N ARG A 51 -38.51 -6.45 -14.19
CA ARG A 51 -39.30 -5.90 -15.30
C ARG A 51 -38.45 -5.38 -16.47
N ILE A 52 -37.12 -5.36 -16.34
CA ILE A 52 -36.24 -4.80 -17.37
C ILE A 52 -36.05 -5.83 -18.50
N PRO A 53 -36.47 -5.52 -19.74
CA PRO A 53 -36.59 -6.52 -20.81
C PRO A 53 -35.26 -6.86 -21.49
N SER A 54 -34.21 -6.05 -21.31
CA SER A 54 -32.90 -6.29 -21.95
C SER A 54 -31.73 -6.03 -21.01
N ALA A 55 -30.58 -6.64 -21.32
CA ALA A 55 -29.35 -6.45 -20.55
C ALA A 55 -28.84 -5.00 -20.64
N GLU A 56 -29.00 -4.35 -21.80
CA GLU A 56 -28.57 -2.97 -22.05
C GLU A 56 -29.37 -1.99 -21.19
N LEU A 57 -30.70 -2.15 -21.13
CA LEU A 57 -31.56 -1.32 -20.28
C LEU A 57 -31.26 -1.57 -18.79
N LYS A 58 -30.85 -2.79 -18.42
CA LYS A 58 -30.46 -3.12 -17.05
C LYS A 58 -29.17 -2.41 -16.67
N VAL A 59 -28.18 -2.41 -17.56
CA VAL A 59 -26.95 -1.63 -17.37
C VAL A 59 -27.26 -0.13 -17.32
N ALA A 60 -28.12 0.39 -18.20
CA ALA A 60 -28.51 1.80 -18.19
C ALA A 60 -29.22 2.20 -16.88
N MET A 61 -30.02 1.30 -16.31
CA MET A 61 -30.66 1.52 -15.01
C MET A 61 -29.65 1.49 -13.86
N LEU A 62 -28.76 0.50 -13.83
CA LEU A 62 -27.77 0.32 -12.77
C LEU A 62 -26.69 1.41 -12.80
N GLU A 63 -26.18 1.74 -13.97
CA GLU A 63 -25.01 2.62 -14.19
C GLU A 63 -25.39 3.98 -14.82
N GLY A 64 -26.68 4.29 -14.84
CA GLY A 64 -27.22 5.53 -15.37
C GLY A 64 -26.76 6.76 -14.60
N ARG A 65 -26.82 7.92 -15.28
CA ARG A 65 -26.63 9.23 -14.65
C ARG A 65 -27.92 9.69 -14.00
N HIS A 66 -28.11 9.39 -12.72
CA HIS A 66 -29.32 9.73 -11.97
C HIS A 66 -29.22 11.01 -11.15
N CYS A 67 -28.01 11.56 -11.01
CA CYS A 67 -27.74 12.85 -10.35
C CYS A 67 -26.52 13.53 -10.99
N ILE A 68 -26.28 14.79 -10.61
CA ILE A 68 -25.13 15.57 -11.13
C ILE A 68 -23.78 14.95 -10.78
N LEU A 69 -23.72 14.14 -9.71
CA LEU A 69 -22.51 13.46 -9.25
C LEU A 69 -22.17 12.19 -10.04
N ARG A 70 -22.99 11.78 -11.02
CA ARG A 70 -22.79 10.52 -11.75
C ARG A 70 -22.72 9.30 -10.79
N GLN A 71 -23.48 9.33 -9.71
CA GLN A 71 -23.62 8.18 -8.82
C GLN A 71 -24.51 7.12 -9.48
N SER A 72 -24.07 5.85 -9.43
CA SER A 72 -24.82 4.69 -9.89
C SER A 72 -25.71 4.12 -8.78
N ALA A 73 -26.57 3.13 -9.10
CA ALA A 73 -27.54 2.58 -8.15
C ALA A 73 -26.90 2.10 -6.82
N ILE A 74 -25.69 1.53 -6.89
CA ILE A 74 -24.97 1.05 -5.70
C ILE A 74 -24.49 2.21 -4.81
N PHE A 75 -24.12 3.36 -5.37
CA PHE A 75 -23.81 4.55 -4.57
C PHE A 75 -25.04 5.04 -3.82
N PHE A 76 -26.21 5.04 -4.44
CA PHE A 76 -27.44 5.47 -3.78
C PHE A 76 -27.83 4.58 -2.61
N ALA A 77 -27.62 3.27 -2.70
CA ALA A 77 -27.81 2.37 -1.56
C ALA A 77 -26.85 2.70 -0.40
N ILE A 78 -25.58 3.01 -0.70
CA ILE A 78 -24.57 3.33 0.33
C ILE A 78 -24.82 4.73 0.93
N VAL A 79 -25.06 5.73 0.10
CA VAL A 79 -25.31 7.11 0.54
C VAL A 79 -26.63 7.21 1.29
N GLY A 80 -27.66 6.48 0.85
CA GLY A 80 -28.93 6.39 1.56
C GLY A 80 -28.79 5.82 2.97
N TYR A 81 -27.91 4.83 3.15
CA TYR A 81 -27.55 4.31 4.48
C TYR A 81 -26.86 5.39 5.33
N LEU A 82 -25.89 6.11 4.76
CA LEU A 82 -25.10 7.14 5.45
C LEU A 82 -25.92 8.37 5.88
N ASN A 83 -26.85 8.82 5.04
CA ASN A 83 -27.66 10.01 5.30
C ASN A 83 -28.88 9.73 6.21
N GLY A 84 -29.18 8.47 6.48
CA GLY A 84 -30.35 8.04 7.23
C GLY A 84 -31.65 8.19 6.44
N VAL A 85 -32.55 7.22 6.63
CA VAL A 85 -33.87 7.16 5.97
C VAL A 85 -34.73 8.39 6.27
N ALA A 86 -34.58 8.98 7.47
CA ALA A 86 -35.36 10.13 7.93
C ALA A 86 -35.22 11.37 7.01
N ALA A 87 -34.11 11.52 6.28
CA ALA A 87 -33.95 12.59 5.30
C ALA A 87 -34.92 12.46 4.10
N TYR A 88 -35.56 11.30 3.94
CA TYR A 88 -36.39 10.91 2.79
C TYR A 88 -37.84 10.56 3.18
N GLY A 89 -38.24 10.73 4.45
CA GLY A 89 -39.60 10.49 4.97
C GLY A 89 -39.73 9.21 5.81
N ASP A 90 -40.95 8.90 6.26
CA ASP A 90 -41.28 7.59 6.86
C ASP A 90 -41.43 6.55 5.74
N THR A 91 -40.45 5.64 5.62
CA THR A 91 -40.39 4.68 4.51
C THR A 91 -40.41 3.22 4.97
N GLY A 92 -40.81 2.95 6.22
CA GLY A 92 -40.79 1.60 6.79
C GLY A 92 -39.36 1.05 7.03
N PRO A 93 -39.22 -0.27 7.26
CA PRO A 93 -37.93 -0.88 7.56
C PRO A 93 -36.98 -0.83 6.35
N SER A 94 -35.75 -0.35 6.57
CA SER A 94 -34.71 -0.25 5.54
C SER A 94 -33.69 -1.38 5.62
N ASN A 95 -33.30 -1.90 4.46
CA ASN A 95 -32.28 -2.94 4.33
C ASN A 95 -31.33 -2.63 3.16
N HIS A 96 -30.49 -1.61 3.34
CA HIS A 96 -29.51 -1.22 2.33
C HIS A 96 -28.50 -2.33 2.00
N LEU A 97 -28.15 -3.19 2.96
CA LEU A 97 -27.25 -4.32 2.72
C LEU A 97 -27.89 -5.33 1.75
N GLY A 98 -29.18 -5.62 1.93
CA GLY A 98 -29.96 -6.44 1.00
C GLY A 98 -30.04 -5.82 -0.39
N VAL A 99 -30.23 -4.51 -0.48
CA VAL A 99 -30.20 -3.78 -1.77
C VAL A 99 -28.83 -3.93 -2.43
N VAL A 100 -27.73 -3.72 -1.73
CA VAL A 100 -26.37 -3.87 -2.30
C VAL A 100 -26.15 -5.31 -2.80
N LYS A 101 -26.55 -6.33 -2.04
CA LYS A 101 -26.48 -7.75 -2.45
C LYS A 101 -27.27 -8.00 -3.74
N LEU A 102 -28.49 -7.45 -3.82
CA LEU A 102 -29.35 -7.56 -5.00
C LEU A 102 -28.73 -6.85 -6.22
N LEU A 103 -28.25 -5.63 -6.06
CA LEU A 103 -27.61 -4.87 -7.15
C LEU A 103 -26.36 -5.59 -7.68
N ILE A 104 -25.51 -6.13 -6.81
CA ILE A 104 -24.34 -6.94 -7.20
C ILE A 104 -24.77 -8.20 -7.97
N LYS A 105 -25.82 -8.90 -7.51
CA LYS A 105 -26.39 -10.08 -8.20
C LYS A 105 -26.86 -9.74 -9.61
N HIS A 106 -27.41 -8.54 -9.83
CA HIS A 106 -27.85 -8.05 -11.14
C HIS A 106 -26.75 -7.39 -11.97
N GLY A 107 -25.49 -7.39 -11.50
CA GLY A 107 -24.34 -6.94 -12.28
C GLY A 107 -23.94 -5.48 -12.08
N ALA A 108 -24.37 -4.83 -11.01
CA ALA A 108 -23.92 -3.48 -10.68
C ALA A 108 -22.40 -3.40 -10.56
N ARG A 109 -21.82 -2.30 -11.05
CA ARG A 109 -20.38 -2.07 -11.05
C ARG A 109 -19.91 -1.52 -9.72
N CYS A 110 -19.23 -2.37 -8.96
CA CYS A 110 -18.56 -1.96 -7.73
C CYS A 110 -17.35 -1.03 -7.98
N ASP A 111 -16.81 -0.99 -9.20
CA ASP A 111 -15.74 -0.09 -9.63
C ASP A 111 -16.26 1.23 -10.24
N ALA A 112 -17.58 1.47 -10.18
CA ALA A 112 -18.17 2.71 -10.64
C ALA A 112 -17.55 3.92 -9.92
N ARG A 113 -17.48 5.04 -10.63
CA ARG A 113 -16.84 6.27 -10.18
C ARG A 113 -17.79 7.44 -10.32
N ASP A 114 -17.87 8.24 -9.27
CA ASP A 114 -18.60 9.50 -9.28
C ASP A 114 -17.84 10.59 -10.08
N LEU A 115 -18.37 11.82 -10.06
CA LEU A 115 -17.76 12.96 -10.72
C LEU A 115 -16.34 13.24 -10.24
N CYS A 116 -16.05 13.04 -8.96
CA CYS A 116 -14.72 13.22 -8.35
C CYS A 116 -13.81 12.00 -8.55
N GLY A 117 -14.27 10.95 -9.22
CA GLY A 117 -13.53 9.71 -9.41
C GLY A 117 -13.57 8.77 -8.20
N LYS A 118 -14.31 9.11 -7.15
CA LYS A 118 -14.45 8.29 -5.95
C LYS A 118 -15.25 7.03 -6.28
N THR A 119 -14.79 5.91 -5.75
CA THR A 119 -15.46 4.60 -5.82
C THR A 119 -16.36 4.38 -4.62
N VAL A 120 -17.18 3.32 -4.65
CA VAL A 120 -18.03 2.91 -3.51
C VAL A 120 -17.25 2.75 -2.20
N LEU A 121 -15.98 2.33 -2.25
CA LEU A 121 -15.15 2.20 -1.04
C LEU A 121 -14.80 3.54 -0.41
N HIS A 122 -14.62 4.60 -1.21
CA HIS A 122 -14.40 5.95 -0.66
C HIS A 122 -15.62 6.42 0.13
N TYR A 123 -16.83 5.99 -0.25
CA TYR A 123 -18.04 6.32 0.48
C TYR A 123 -18.22 5.44 1.72
N CYS A 124 -18.01 4.12 1.62
CA CYS A 124 -18.11 3.21 2.76
C CYS A 124 -17.08 3.53 3.87
N LEU A 125 -15.90 4.02 3.50
CA LEU A 125 -14.73 4.17 4.39
C LEU A 125 -14.32 5.63 4.61
N GLY A 126 -15.10 6.59 4.10
CA GLY A 126 -14.74 8.01 4.08
C GLY A 126 -15.56 8.91 4.98
N ARG A 127 -15.47 10.22 4.70
CA ARG A 127 -15.87 11.35 5.58
C ARG A 127 -17.32 11.33 6.07
N LEU A 128 -18.20 10.60 5.39
CA LEU A 128 -19.61 10.47 5.76
C LEU A 128 -19.90 9.48 6.89
N ASN A 129 -18.91 8.69 7.33
CA ASN A 129 -19.08 7.82 8.49
C ASN A 129 -18.98 8.64 9.79
N ILE A 130 -19.99 9.49 10.02
CA ILE A 130 -20.10 10.49 11.10
C ILE A 130 -20.20 9.83 12.48
N LEU A 131 -20.51 8.53 12.55
CA LEU A 131 -20.76 7.80 13.80
C LEU A 131 -19.48 7.38 14.56
N GLY A 132 -18.29 7.74 14.06
CA GLY A 132 -17.03 7.55 14.78
C GLY A 132 -16.59 6.10 15.01
N HIS A 133 -17.37 5.12 14.55
CA HIS A 133 -17.12 3.68 14.71
C HIS A 133 -17.21 2.96 13.36
N SER A 134 -16.56 1.80 13.23
CA SER A 134 -16.67 0.95 12.04
C SER A 134 -18.06 0.33 12.05
N ASP A 135 -18.98 0.94 11.28
CA ASP A 135 -20.29 0.33 11.11
C ASP A 135 -20.12 -1.02 10.39
N LYS A 136 -20.50 -2.09 11.09
CA LYS A 136 -20.40 -3.46 10.60
C LYS A 136 -21.10 -3.63 9.25
N ILE A 137 -22.21 -2.90 9.03
CA ILE A 137 -22.98 -2.97 7.79
C ILE A 137 -22.19 -2.36 6.63
N LEU A 138 -21.56 -1.20 6.83
CA LEU A 138 -20.71 -0.56 5.81
C LEU A 138 -19.49 -1.42 5.47
N LEU A 139 -18.87 -2.05 6.47
CA LEU A 139 -17.76 -2.97 6.24
C LEU A 139 -18.21 -4.23 5.47
N GLU A 140 -19.41 -4.75 5.73
CA GLU A 140 -19.96 -5.87 4.97
C GLU A 140 -20.27 -5.47 3.51
N MET A 141 -20.85 -4.28 3.28
CA MET A 141 -21.03 -3.74 1.92
C MET A 141 -19.70 -3.60 1.19
N ALA A 142 -18.67 -3.07 1.87
CA ALA A 142 -17.32 -2.94 1.32
C ALA A 142 -16.72 -4.30 0.98
N ASP A 143 -16.82 -5.28 1.87
CA ASP A 143 -16.36 -6.66 1.64
C ASP A 143 -17.02 -7.29 0.40
N LEU A 144 -18.33 -7.13 0.25
CA LEU A 144 -19.06 -7.65 -0.92
C LEU A 144 -18.56 -7.01 -2.22
N CYS A 145 -18.34 -5.70 -2.22
CA CYS A 145 -17.81 -4.98 -3.38
C CYS A 145 -16.38 -5.43 -3.72
N ILE A 146 -15.52 -5.60 -2.71
CA ILE A 146 -14.15 -6.08 -2.88
C ILE A 146 -14.15 -7.51 -3.43
N ALA A 147 -14.92 -8.42 -2.83
CA ALA A 147 -15.03 -9.80 -3.29
C ALA A 147 -15.53 -9.87 -4.73
N ARG A 148 -16.55 -9.07 -5.09
CA ARG A 148 -17.07 -9.02 -6.46
C ARG A 148 -16.00 -8.57 -7.46
N THR A 149 -15.25 -7.50 -7.16
CA THR A 149 -14.20 -6.99 -8.05
C THR A 149 -12.98 -7.89 -8.14
N GLN A 150 -12.67 -8.65 -7.09
CA GLN A 150 -11.64 -9.70 -7.10
C GLN A 150 -12.03 -10.84 -8.04
N VAL A 151 -13.27 -11.32 -7.99
CA VAL A 151 -13.78 -12.35 -8.93
C VAL A 151 -13.69 -11.88 -10.39
N LEU A 152 -13.90 -10.58 -10.62
CA LEU A 152 -13.78 -9.97 -11.95
C LEU A 152 -12.33 -9.65 -12.36
N ASN A 153 -11.34 -9.91 -11.49
CA ASN A 153 -9.92 -9.63 -11.71
C ASN A 153 -9.64 -8.18 -12.17
N LEU A 154 -10.35 -7.21 -11.58
CA LEU A 154 -10.17 -5.80 -11.95
C LEU A 154 -8.77 -5.28 -11.56
N SER A 155 -8.20 -4.48 -12.46
CA SER A 155 -6.93 -3.79 -12.25
C SER A 155 -7.09 -2.30 -12.57
N PRO A 156 -6.75 -1.37 -11.65
CA PRO A 156 -6.28 -1.62 -10.29
C PRO A 156 -7.35 -2.26 -9.39
N ARG A 157 -6.93 -2.91 -8.29
CA ARG A 157 -7.88 -3.50 -7.32
C ARG A 157 -8.75 -2.41 -6.72
N LEU A 158 -9.98 -2.73 -6.33
CA LEU A 158 -10.92 -1.74 -5.80
C LEU A 158 -10.37 -0.96 -4.59
N VAL A 159 -9.63 -1.64 -3.70
CA VAL A 159 -8.97 -1.04 -2.52
C VAL A 159 -7.81 -0.09 -2.86
N ASP A 160 -7.30 -0.17 -4.08
CA ASP A 160 -6.15 0.59 -4.59
C ASP A 160 -6.57 1.60 -5.67
N MET A 161 -7.87 1.77 -5.92
CA MET A 161 -8.35 2.69 -6.95
C MET A 161 -8.23 4.14 -6.46
N PRO A 162 -7.47 5.00 -7.15
CA PRO A 162 -7.41 6.41 -6.79
C PRO A 162 -8.63 7.15 -7.31
N ASP A 163 -9.07 8.18 -6.58
CA ASP A 163 -9.98 9.20 -7.09
C ASP A 163 -9.29 10.17 -8.08
N ARG A 164 -9.95 11.24 -8.51
CA ARG A 164 -9.34 12.22 -9.43
C ARG A 164 -8.22 13.03 -8.82
N PHE A 165 -8.06 13.05 -7.50
CA PHE A 165 -6.97 13.72 -6.80
C PHE A 165 -5.81 12.77 -6.51
N GLY A 166 -5.95 11.49 -6.90
CA GLY A 166 -4.97 10.45 -6.64
C GLY A 166 -5.09 9.83 -5.25
N ASP A 167 -6.08 10.24 -4.44
CA ASP A 167 -6.28 9.66 -3.11
C ASP A 167 -6.94 8.29 -3.26
N VAL A 168 -6.40 7.30 -2.55
CA VAL A 168 -6.95 5.95 -2.45
C VAL A 168 -7.73 5.80 -1.14
N PRO A 169 -8.62 4.78 -0.99
CA PRO A 169 -9.43 4.61 0.21
C PRO A 169 -8.64 4.61 1.54
N THR A 170 -7.41 4.11 1.54
CA THR A 170 -6.55 4.13 2.75
C THR A 170 -6.18 5.55 3.19
N MET A 171 -6.07 6.50 2.26
CA MET A 171 -5.73 7.89 2.57
C MET A 171 -6.87 8.56 3.34
N GLU A 172 -8.11 8.33 2.91
CA GLU A 172 -9.29 8.90 3.56
C GLU A 172 -9.44 8.35 5.00
N ALA A 173 -9.29 7.03 5.17
CA ALA A 173 -9.27 6.39 6.49
C ALA A 173 -8.15 6.93 7.39
N CYS A 174 -6.97 7.21 6.84
CA CYS A 174 -5.85 7.77 7.59
C CYS A 174 -6.11 9.22 8.02
N MET A 175 -6.62 10.07 7.12
CA MET A 175 -6.92 11.47 7.41
C MET A 175 -8.02 11.63 8.47
N MET A 176 -8.93 10.65 8.57
CA MET A 176 -9.94 10.60 9.62
C MET A 176 -9.43 9.99 10.93
N ASN A 177 -8.15 9.59 11.00
CA ASN A 177 -7.57 8.88 12.13
C ASN A 177 -8.37 7.62 12.52
N ARG A 178 -8.70 6.78 11.53
CA ARG A 178 -9.51 5.55 11.69
C ARG A 178 -8.66 4.28 11.58
N PRO A 179 -7.97 3.87 12.67
CA PRO A 179 -7.09 2.70 12.66
C PRO A 179 -7.81 1.39 12.34
N ASP A 180 -9.08 1.28 12.72
CA ASP A 180 -9.95 0.15 12.41
C ASP A 180 -10.15 -0.03 10.89
N LEU A 181 -10.38 1.06 10.16
CA LEU A 181 -10.51 1.03 8.70
C LEU A 181 -9.17 0.74 8.01
N ILE A 182 -8.07 1.22 8.58
CA ILE A 182 -6.73 0.90 8.09
C ILE A 182 -6.41 -0.59 8.29
N SER A 183 -6.76 -1.18 9.42
CA SER A 183 -6.64 -2.63 9.64
C SER A 183 -7.49 -3.41 8.62
N PHE A 184 -8.75 -3.01 8.42
CA PHE A 184 -9.61 -3.61 7.40
C PHE A 184 -9.00 -3.53 5.99
N LEU A 185 -8.47 -2.39 5.58
CA LEU A 185 -7.88 -2.21 4.24
C LEU A 185 -6.53 -2.92 4.09
N CYS A 186 -5.60 -2.68 5.01
CA CYS A 186 -4.20 -3.14 4.89
C CYS A 186 -4.00 -4.57 5.38
N GLU A 187 -4.57 -4.96 6.52
CA GLU A 187 -4.34 -6.30 7.10
C GLU A 187 -5.25 -7.36 6.47
N LYS A 188 -6.54 -7.04 6.29
CA LYS A 188 -7.51 -7.98 5.70
C LYS A 188 -7.47 -7.98 4.16
N HIS A 189 -7.54 -6.80 3.54
CA HIS A 189 -7.65 -6.70 2.07
C HIS A 189 -6.34 -6.36 1.34
N ARG A 190 -5.24 -6.21 2.08
CA ARG A 190 -3.89 -5.99 1.53
C ARG A 190 -3.80 -4.79 0.59
N ALA A 191 -4.46 -3.68 0.93
CA ALA A 191 -4.31 -2.42 0.21
C ALA A 191 -2.84 -1.97 0.14
N ASP A 192 -2.42 -1.39 -0.98
CA ASP A 192 -1.05 -0.92 -1.19
C ASP A 192 -0.83 0.45 -0.52
N PRO A 193 -0.03 0.56 0.55
CA PRO A 193 0.17 1.81 1.27
C PRO A 193 1.15 2.76 0.54
N THR A 194 1.72 2.36 -0.59
CA THR A 194 2.78 3.10 -1.31
C THR A 194 2.24 3.92 -2.48
N ILE A 195 0.94 3.83 -2.79
CA ILE A 195 0.31 4.59 -3.88
C ILE A 195 0.33 6.08 -3.55
N ASN A 196 0.94 6.86 -4.45
CA ASN A 196 1.04 8.30 -4.34
C ASN A 196 -0.18 9.00 -4.96
N ASN A 197 -0.69 10.01 -4.27
CA ASN A 197 -1.66 10.95 -4.80
C ASN A 197 -0.99 12.05 -5.65
N MET A 198 -1.77 13.03 -6.15
CA MET A 198 -1.25 14.13 -6.97
C MET A 198 -0.24 15.04 -6.26
N HIS A 199 -0.19 15.01 -4.92
CA HIS A 199 0.80 15.74 -4.12
C HIS A 199 2.04 14.90 -3.81
N ASN A 200 2.21 13.75 -4.47
CA ASN A 200 3.28 12.78 -4.21
C ASN A 200 3.28 12.30 -2.74
N MET A 201 2.09 12.24 -2.13
CA MET A 201 1.89 11.74 -0.77
C MET A 201 1.20 10.38 -0.81
N ASN A 202 1.58 9.50 0.11
CA ASN A 202 0.99 8.17 0.26
C ASN A 202 0.70 7.86 1.72
N LEU A 203 0.09 6.69 1.98
CA LEU A 203 -0.30 6.29 3.33
C LEU A 203 0.91 6.24 4.27
N MET A 204 2.06 5.78 3.78
CA MET A 204 3.29 5.71 4.56
C MET A 204 3.75 7.08 5.07
N ARG A 205 3.50 8.15 4.31
CA ARG A 205 3.80 9.53 4.74
C ARG A 205 2.77 10.05 5.72
N PHE A 206 1.48 9.85 5.43
CA PHE A 206 0.39 10.34 6.27
C PHE A 206 0.35 9.64 7.64
N CYS A 207 0.65 8.34 7.71
CA CYS A 207 0.59 7.62 8.98
C CYS A 207 1.69 8.04 9.97
N MET A 208 2.77 8.70 9.54
CA MET A 208 3.84 9.14 10.44
C MET A 208 3.37 10.06 11.55
N VAL A 209 2.30 10.83 11.32
CA VAL A 209 1.69 11.70 12.33
C VAL A 209 0.63 11.00 13.20
N PHE A 210 0.32 9.73 12.91
CA PHE A 210 -0.67 8.91 13.61
C PHE A 210 -0.04 7.60 14.13
N PRO A 211 0.51 7.56 15.35
CA PRO A 211 1.30 6.42 15.85
C PRO A 211 0.62 5.05 15.73
N VAL A 212 -0.67 4.98 16.08
CA VAL A 212 -1.45 3.73 16.02
C VAL A 212 -1.59 3.23 14.58
N ILE A 213 -1.91 4.13 13.65
CA ILE A 213 -2.05 3.80 12.22
C ILE A 213 -0.71 3.38 11.65
N ASN A 214 0.37 4.08 12.00
CA ASN A 214 1.72 3.73 11.58
C ASN A 214 2.09 2.30 12.01
N ASP A 215 1.76 1.90 13.24
CA ASP A 215 2.03 0.55 13.72
C ASP A 215 1.23 -0.51 12.96
N ILE A 216 -0.05 -0.25 12.64
CA ILE A 216 -0.90 -1.15 11.84
C ILE A 216 -0.32 -1.31 10.43
N VAL A 217 0.04 -0.21 9.77
CA VAL A 217 0.61 -0.24 8.42
C VAL A 217 1.95 -0.99 8.42
N ASN A 218 2.82 -0.76 9.41
CA ASN A 218 4.09 -1.47 9.53
C ASN A 218 3.90 -2.97 9.82
N LYS A 219 2.93 -3.36 10.64
CA LYS A 219 2.56 -4.77 10.87
C LYS A 219 2.05 -5.43 9.60
N ALA A 220 1.12 -4.78 8.89
CA ALA A 220 0.57 -5.27 7.63
C ALA A 220 1.67 -5.46 6.57
N LYS A 221 2.60 -4.49 6.48
CA LYS A 221 3.78 -4.54 5.62
C LYS A 221 4.67 -5.75 5.93
N ASN A 222 5.02 -5.94 7.20
CA ASN A 222 5.90 -7.03 7.63
C ASN A 222 5.31 -8.43 7.36
N LYS A 223 3.98 -8.56 7.41
CA LYS A 223 3.29 -9.85 7.24
C LYS A 223 3.14 -10.29 5.78
N PHE A 224 3.11 -9.35 4.82
CA PHE A 224 2.75 -9.66 3.43
C PHE A 224 3.63 -9.01 2.33
N TRP A 225 4.25 -7.85 2.56
CA TRP A 225 5.05 -7.16 1.53
C TRP A 225 6.39 -7.86 1.25
N TYR A 226 6.96 -8.53 2.25
CA TYR A 226 8.14 -9.38 2.07
C TYR A 226 7.83 -10.74 1.42
N ALA A 227 6.55 -11.14 1.33
CA ALA A 227 6.13 -12.38 0.69
C ALA A 227 5.89 -12.20 -0.83
N GLU A 228 5.67 -10.96 -1.30
CA GLU A 228 5.36 -10.66 -2.70
C GLU A 228 6.53 -9.95 -3.42
N GLN A 229 7.75 -10.52 -3.32
CA GLN A 229 8.64 -10.41 -4.47
C GLN A 229 8.02 -11.23 -5.61
N ARG A 230 7.13 -10.57 -6.38
CA ARG A 230 6.60 -11.04 -7.65
C ARG A 230 7.76 -11.53 -8.48
N SER A 231 7.94 -12.84 -8.47
CA SER A 231 8.99 -13.48 -9.24
C SER A 231 8.59 -13.28 -10.70
N THR A 232 9.41 -12.54 -11.45
CA THR A 232 9.28 -12.48 -12.90
C THR A 232 9.92 -13.72 -13.47
N CYS A 233 9.28 -14.33 -14.46
CA CYS A 233 9.88 -15.48 -15.13
C CYS A 233 11.18 -15.04 -15.80
N ALA A 234 12.30 -15.69 -15.46
CA ALA A 234 13.62 -15.34 -16.00
C ALA A 234 13.73 -15.51 -17.52
N TYR A 235 12.80 -16.26 -18.14
CA TYR A 235 12.70 -16.43 -19.58
C TYR A 235 11.71 -15.46 -20.24
N CYS A 236 10.40 -15.64 -19.98
CA CYS A 236 9.34 -14.90 -20.70
C CYS A 236 9.04 -13.53 -20.10
N ARG A 237 9.66 -13.19 -18.96
CA ARG A 237 9.53 -11.91 -18.25
C ARG A 237 8.11 -11.54 -17.81
N THR A 238 7.15 -12.46 -17.94
CA THR A 238 5.79 -12.31 -17.45
C THR A 238 5.81 -12.26 -15.91
N LYS A 239 5.12 -11.26 -15.34
CA LYS A 239 4.86 -11.17 -13.91
C LYS A 239 3.73 -12.16 -13.59
N SER A 240 3.98 -13.09 -12.67
CA SER A 240 2.92 -14.00 -12.19
C SER A 240 2.42 -13.54 -10.81
N PRO A 241 1.11 -13.54 -10.56
CA PRO A 241 0.56 -13.43 -9.22
C PRO A 241 0.76 -14.71 -8.39
N GLU A 242 1.14 -15.83 -9.02
CA GLU A 242 1.40 -17.12 -8.38
C GLU A 242 2.88 -17.35 -8.06
N ILE A 243 3.15 -18.26 -7.11
CA ILE A 243 4.52 -18.65 -6.74
C ILE A 243 5.19 -19.36 -7.92
N LEU A 244 6.27 -18.77 -8.43
CA LEU A 244 7.02 -19.33 -9.55
C LEU A 244 7.92 -20.50 -9.16
N MET A 245 8.10 -21.44 -10.09
CA MET A 245 8.99 -22.59 -9.95
C MET A 245 10.46 -22.13 -9.97
N LYS A 246 11.19 -22.41 -8.88
CA LYS A 246 12.61 -22.04 -8.76
C LYS A 246 13.53 -23.08 -9.38
N CYS A 247 14.67 -22.65 -9.90
CA CYS A 247 15.74 -23.54 -10.37
C CYS A 247 16.22 -24.45 -9.23
N GLY A 248 16.20 -25.78 -9.42
CA GLY A 248 16.61 -26.72 -8.37
C GLY A 248 18.07 -26.60 -7.92
N LYS A 249 18.97 -26.05 -8.76
CA LYS A 249 20.40 -25.92 -8.46
C LYS A 249 20.73 -24.61 -7.72
N CYS A 250 20.39 -23.46 -8.30
CA CYS A 250 20.75 -22.15 -7.71
C CYS A 250 19.66 -21.58 -6.79
N LYS A 251 18.41 -22.02 -6.94
CA LYS A 251 17.21 -21.47 -6.26
C LYS A 251 16.96 -19.96 -6.47
N ILE A 252 17.74 -19.29 -7.33
CA ILE A 252 17.67 -17.86 -7.62
C ILE A 252 16.75 -17.58 -8.82
N ALA A 253 16.94 -18.27 -9.94
CA ALA A 253 16.11 -18.07 -11.12
C ALA A 253 14.72 -18.71 -10.93
N ALA A 254 13.66 -17.97 -11.30
CA ALA A 254 12.27 -18.37 -11.17
C ALA A 254 11.57 -18.44 -12.54
N TYR A 255 10.66 -19.41 -12.72
CA TYR A 255 10.04 -19.72 -13.99
C TYR A 255 8.54 -20.00 -13.84
N CYS A 256 7.75 -19.60 -14.84
CA CYS A 256 6.33 -19.98 -14.93
C CYS A 256 6.14 -21.51 -14.93
N ASN A 257 7.02 -22.22 -15.62
CA ASN A 257 6.96 -23.66 -15.81
C ASN A 257 8.33 -24.22 -16.26
N ARG A 258 8.41 -25.54 -16.39
CA ARG A 258 9.62 -26.26 -16.83
C ARG A 258 10.06 -25.86 -18.24
N ASP A 259 9.14 -25.53 -19.14
CA ASP A 259 9.48 -25.13 -20.50
C ASP A 259 10.27 -23.81 -20.53
N CYS A 260 9.87 -22.82 -19.72
CA CYS A 260 10.61 -21.58 -19.55
C CYS A 260 12.01 -21.82 -18.97
N GLN A 261 12.15 -22.76 -18.03
CA GLN A 261 13.45 -23.13 -17.47
C GLN A 261 14.36 -23.76 -18.54
N VAL A 262 13.85 -24.70 -19.33
CA VAL A 262 14.62 -25.40 -20.38
C VAL A 262 15.08 -24.41 -21.47
N LYS A 263 14.19 -23.50 -21.90
CA LYS A 263 14.54 -22.47 -22.89
C LYS A 263 15.61 -21.51 -22.36
N HIS A 264 15.50 -21.07 -21.10
CA HIS A 264 16.50 -20.22 -20.47
C HIS A 264 17.80 -20.96 -20.12
N TRP A 265 17.77 -22.29 -19.97
CA TRP A 265 18.93 -23.08 -19.57
C TRP A 265 20.14 -22.91 -20.50
N LYS A 266 19.91 -22.69 -21.79
CA LYS A 266 20.98 -22.44 -22.79
C LYS A 266 21.91 -21.29 -22.37
N VAL A 267 21.36 -20.26 -21.72
CA VAL A 267 22.10 -19.10 -21.22
C VAL A 267 22.37 -19.21 -19.71
N HIS A 268 21.37 -19.61 -18.93
CA HIS A 268 21.46 -19.69 -17.47
C HIS A 268 22.50 -20.69 -16.97
N LYS A 269 22.77 -21.79 -17.70
CA LYS A 269 23.70 -22.85 -17.26
C LYS A 269 25.11 -22.33 -16.92
N HIS A 270 25.55 -21.28 -17.63
CA HIS A 270 26.85 -20.65 -17.42
C HIS A 270 26.88 -19.75 -16.17
N GLN A 271 25.71 -19.37 -15.66
CA GLN A 271 25.51 -18.48 -14.52
C GLN A 271 24.90 -19.22 -13.31
N CYS A 272 24.63 -20.52 -13.44
CA CYS A 272 23.93 -21.32 -12.44
C CYS A 272 24.89 -22.05 -11.50
N SER A 273 25.19 -21.44 -10.35
CA SER A 273 25.97 -22.02 -9.26
C SER A 273 25.07 -22.55 -8.12
N PRO A 274 25.51 -23.59 -7.38
CA PRO A 274 24.95 -23.89 -6.05
C PRO A 274 25.11 -22.64 -5.20
N GLY A 275 24.03 -22.16 -4.58
CA GLY A 275 23.95 -20.80 -4.04
C GLY A 275 25.08 -20.43 -3.09
N THR A 276 25.91 -19.48 -3.54
CA THR A 276 26.64 -18.52 -2.70
C THR A 276 26.60 -17.18 -3.43
N SER A 277 25.45 -16.50 -3.35
CA SER A 277 25.24 -15.15 -3.91
C SER A 277 24.75 -14.16 -2.86
N GLN A 278 24.90 -14.51 -1.59
CA GLN A 278 24.29 -13.80 -0.46
C GLN A 278 25.31 -13.09 0.43
N GLU A 279 26.61 -13.15 0.16
CA GLU A 279 27.65 -12.53 0.99
C GLU A 279 28.34 -11.37 0.24
N ILE A 280 28.43 -10.19 0.86
CA ILE A 280 29.21 -9.04 0.40
C ILE A 280 30.40 -8.84 1.33
N CYS A 281 31.60 -8.80 0.75
CA CYS A 281 32.85 -8.61 1.49
C CYS A 281 33.20 -7.13 1.58
N ILE A 282 33.57 -6.68 2.78
CA ILE A 282 34.04 -5.33 3.08
C ILE A 282 35.39 -5.45 3.80
N THR A 283 36.43 -4.85 3.23
CA THR A 283 37.78 -4.89 3.80
C THR A 283 37.97 -3.79 4.86
N PRO A 284 38.79 -4.03 5.89
CA PRO A 284 39.19 -2.98 6.83
C PRO A 284 39.85 -1.79 6.12
N SER A 285 39.67 -0.60 6.65
CA SER A 285 40.28 0.64 6.17
C SER A 285 41.00 1.34 7.34
N ASN A 286 42.25 1.78 7.16
CA ASN A 286 43.04 2.41 8.22
C ASN A 286 42.83 3.93 8.27
N HIS A 287 41.58 4.38 8.45
CA HIS A 287 41.24 5.79 8.60
C HIS A 287 40.53 6.07 9.92
N THR A 288 40.57 7.33 10.35
CA THR A 288 39.77 7.83 11.46
C THR A 288 38.37 8.20 10.99
N ILE A 289 37.36 7.84 11.77
CA ILE A 289 35.95 8.09 11.47
C ILE A 289 35.25 8.67 12.68
N MET A 290 34.22 9.48 12.44
CA MET A 290 33.46 10.13 13.50
C MET A 290 32.50 9.13 14.13
N ASN A 291 32.60 8.93 15.45
CA ASN A 291 31.62 8.13 16.17
C ASN A 291 30.35 8.96 16.41
N PRO A 292 29.20 8.59 15.83
CA PRO A 292 27.98 9.38 15.96
C PRO A 292 27.36 9.35 17.37
N LEU A 293 27.75 8.41 18.24
CA LEU A 293 27.29 8.38 19.63
C LEU A 293 28.10 9.32 20.54
N THR A 294 29.42 9.35 20.37
CA THR A 294 30.31 10.15 21.25
C THR A 294 30.72 11.48 20.65
N MET A 295 30.47 11.69 19.35
CA MET A 295 30.98 12.81 18.54
C MET A 295 32.51 12.96 18.54
N GLN A 296 33.24 11.88 18.87
CA GLN A 296 34.70 11.85 18.88
C GLN A 296 35.25 11.10 17.67
N MET A 297 36.49 11.43 17.29
CA MET A 297 37.24 10.68 16.30
C MET A 297 37.66 9.33 16.87
N THR A 298 37.33 8.25 16.17
CA THR A 298 37.73 6.88 16.52
C THR A 298 38.41 6.20 15.34
N ALA A 299 39.22 5.19 15.61
CA ALA A 299 39.74 4.32 14.56
C ALA A 299 38.59 3.55 13.89
N SER A 300 38.65 3.44 12.56
CA SER A 300 37.79 2.53 11.79
C SER A 300 38.08 1.07 12.11
N PHE A 301 37.13 0.20 11.76
CA PHE A 301 37.20 -1.24 11.91
C PHE A 301 38.53 -1.83 11.40
N LYS A 302 39.21 -2.59 12.27
CA LYS A 302 40.55 -3.16 12.04
C LYS A 302 40.54 -4.66 11.71
N GLY A 303 39.41 -5.23 11.30
CA GLY A 303 39.32 -6.65 10.97
C GLY A 303 39.25 -7.59 12.18
N LEU A 304 38.85 -7.07 13.34
CA LEU A 304 38.65 -7.87 14.56
C LEU A 304 37.16 -8.10 14.81
N PRO A 305 36.74 -9.28 15.30
CA PRO A 305 35.35 -9.50 15.69
C PRO A 305 34.93 -8.52 16.81
N PRO A 306 33.62 -8.34 17.05
CA PRO A 306 33.12 -7.55 18.18
C PRO A 306 33.74 -8.03 19.51
N LYS A 307 33.80 -7.18 20.54
CA LYS A 307 34.47 -7.45 21.84
C LYS A 307 34.08 -8.79 22.49
N ASN A 308 32.85 -9.25 22.26
CA ASN A 308 32.32 -10.51 22.79
C ASN A 308 32.06 -11.57 21.71
N GLY A 309 32.46 -11.33 20.46
CA GLY A 309 32.21 -12.21 19.32
C GLY A 309 33.45 -13.01 18.91
N LYS A 310 33.22 -14.14 18.24
CA LYS A 310 34.28 -14.98 17.66
C LYS A 310 34.42 -14.73 16.15
N VAL A 311 35.55 -15.19 15.61
CA VAL A 311 35.75 -15.29 14.16
C VAL A 311 34.67 -16.18 13.55
N ASP A 312 34.15 -15.78 12.39
CA ASP A 312 33.06 -16.42 11.65
C ASP A 312 31.71 -16.54 12.39
N GLU A 313 31.58 -15.91 13.57
CA GLU A 313 30.31 -15.77 14.28
C GLU A 313 29.50 -14.60 13.73
N TYR A 314 28.21 -14.82 13.51
CA TYR A 314 27.31 -13.79 12.99
C TYR A 314 26.82 -12.85 14.09
N PHE A 315 26.84 -11.55 13.80
CA PHE A 315 26.31 -10.47 14.61
C PHE A 315 25.52 -9.47 13.75
N ASP A 316 24.75 -8.60 14.39
CA ASP A 316 23.89 -7.66 13.69
C ASP A 316 24.63 -6.34 13.39
N VAL A 317 24.55 -5.90 12.14
CA VAL A 317 25.09 -4.62 11.68
C VAL A 317 23.99 -3.77 11.07
N LYS A 318 24.10 -2.46 11.27
CA LYS A 318 23.27 -1.44 10.64
C LYS A 318 24.10 -0.74 9.57
N ILE A 319 23.54 -0.64 8.37
CA ILE A 319 24.10 0.11 7.25
C ILE A 319 23.22 1.34 7.04
N GLN A 320 23.84 2.52 6.94
CA GLN A 320 23.17 3.80 6.78
C GLN A 320 23.72 4.57 5.57
N LEU A 321 22.82 4.94 4.65
CA LEU A 321 23.14 5.71 3.44
C LEU A 321 23.21 7.22 3.74
N PRO A 322 24.07 7.97 3.03
CA PRO A 322 24.18 9.41 3.19
C PRO A 322 23.01 10.14 2.51
N LEU A 323 22.64 11.28 3.10
CA LEU A 323 21.65 12.21 2.55
C LEU A 323 22.33 13.41 1.93
N LYS A 324 21.90 13.78 0.73
CA LYS A 324 22.15 15.11 0.19
C LYS A 324 20.96 16.00 0.54
N ARG A 325 21.17 16.98 1.45
CA ARG A 325 20.18 18.04 1.71
C ARG A 325 20.12 18.97 0.50
N ALA A 326 18.98 19.04 -0.18
CA ALA A 326 18.67 20.24 -0.94
C ALA A 326 18.26 21.35 0.05
N GLY A 327 18.48 22.62 -0.32
CA GLY A 327 18.28 23.78 0.55
C GLY A 327 16.86 23.93 1.12
N LEU A 328 16.67 24.97 1.95
CA LEU A 328 15.46 25.29 2.73
C LEU A 328 14.12 25.29 1.96
N TYR A 329 14.15 25.27 0.63
CA TYR A 329 12.97 25.21 -0.23
C TYR A 329 13.02 23.98 -1.15
N GLY A 330 12.61 22.83 -0.62
CA GLY A 330 11.78 21.87 -1.35
C GLY A 330 12.33 21.20 -2.61
N GLN A 331 13.58 20.76 -2.62
CA GLN A 331 13.94 19.60 -3.45
C GLN A 331 14.24 18.38 -2.57
N GLU A 332 13.92 17.21 -3.10
CA GLU A 332 13.84 15.96 -2.35
C GLU A 332 15.14 15.62 -1.60
N ASN A 333 15.02 14.94 -0.46
CA ASN A 333 16.13 14.23 0.16
C ASN A 333 16.57 13.08 -0.77
N VAL A 334 17.52 13.34 -1.66
CA VAL A 334 18.05 12.33 -2.57
C VAL A 334 19.13 11.51 -1.86
N VAL A 335 18.99 10.19 -1.90
CA VAL A 335 20.01 9.25 -1.43
C VAL A 335 21.23 9.36 -2.34
N ASP A 336 22.40 9.66 -1.79
CA ASP A 336 23.64 9.73 -2.55
C ASP A 336 24.37 8.38 -2.50
N LEU A 337 24.14 7.52 -3.50
CA LEU A 337 24.83 6.24 -3.59
C LEU A 337 26.32 6.36 -3.92
N ARG A 338 26.78 7.53 -4.36
CA ARG A 338 28.21 7.80 -4.57
C ARG A 338 28.92 8.10 -3.26
N GLY A 339 28.21 8.66 -2.27
CA GLY A 339 28.75 8.92 -0.94
C GLY A 339 29.13 7.66 -0.15
N GLU A 340 29.79 7.84 0.98
CA GLU A 340 30.19 6.75 1.87
C GLU A 340 29.02 6.26 2.73
N PHE A 341 28.86 4.94 2.88
CA PHE A 341 27.81 4.37 3.72
C PHE A 341 28.35 4.06 5.10
N MET A 342 27.63 4.37 6.16
CA MET A 342 28.09 4.07 7.51
C MET A 342 27.62 2.68 7.94
N LEU A 343 28.54 1.79 8.33
CA LEU A 343 28.25 0.47 8.90
C LEU A 343 28.66 0.42 10.36
N TYR A 344 27.76 -0.03 11.23
CA TYR A 344 28.10 -0.29 12.63
C TYR A 344 27.26 -1.35 13.31
N ASN A 345 27.79 -1.97 14.37
CA ASN A 345 27.01 -2.76 15.32
C ASN A 345 26.44 -1.91 16.48
N LYS A 346 25.60 -2.51 17.33
CA LYS A 346 24.91 -1.81 18.42
C LYS A 346 25.89 -1.17 19.42
N GLU A 347 27.00 -1.82 19.72
CA GLU A 347 28.01 -1.39 20.69
C GLU A 347 29.05 -0.41 20.11
N ARG A 348 29.07 -0.20 18.78
CA ARG A 348 30.05 0.63 18.03
C ARG A 348 31.51 0.20 18.19
N ASP A 349 31.78 -1.05 18.52
CA ASP A 349 33.11 -1.63 18.44
C ASP A 349 33.42 -2.20 17.03
N VAL A 350 32.40 -2.41 16.20
CA VAL A 350 32.49 -2.52 14.74
C VAL A 350 31.88 -1.26 14.14
N LEU A 351 32.71 -0.39 13.57
CA LEU A 351 32.30 0.86 12.94
C LEU A 351 33.24 1.15 11.75
N LEU A 352 32.69 1.36 10.55
CA LEU A 352 33.43 1.79 9.37
C LEU A 352 32.54 2.52 8.36
N ASN A 353 33.19 3.22 7.44
CA ASN A 353 32.56 3.72 6.22
C ASN A 353 32.80 2.74 5.08
N ILE A 354 31.76 2.44 4.31
CA ILE A 354 31.80 1.65 3.09
C ILE A 354 32.03 2.61 1.92
N CYS A 355 33.14 2.43 1.21
CA CYS A 355 33.54 3.19 0.03
C CYS A 355 33.88 2.22 -1.11
N ASP A 356 34.11 2.76 -2.32
CA ASP A 356 34.40 1.93 -3.49
C ASP A 356 35.77 1.22 -3.37
N GLU A 357 36.68 1.74 -2.53
CA GLU A 357 38.00 1.14 -2.27
C GLU A 357 37.92 -0.12 -1.40
N ASN A 358 36.95 -0.18 -0.47
CA ASN A 358 36.84 -1.28 0.49
C ASN A 358 35.65 -2.23 0.24
N CYS A 359 34.80 -1.91 -0.73
CA CYS A 359 33.66 -2.74 -1.10
C CYS A 359 33.32 -2.59 -2.58
N PHE A 360 33.77 -3.54 -3.40
CA PHE A 360 33.46 -3.58 -4.83
C PHE A 360 31.96 -3.68 -5.14
N GLN A 361 31.18 -4.23 -4.20
CA GLN A 361 29.73 -4.39 -4.34
C GLN A 361 28.94 -3.29 -3.60
N LYS A 362 29.58 -2.14 -3.31
CA LYS A 362 28.95 -1.00 -2.62
C LYS A 362 27.66 -0.57 -3.30
N GLU A 363 27.67 -0.35 -4.61
CA GLU A 363 26.47 0.10 -5.34
C GLU A 363 25.30 -0.89 -5.19
N LYS A 364 25.57 -2.20 -5.32
CA LYS A 364 24.58 -3.27 -5.11
C LYS A 364 24.01 -3.20 -3.68
N LEU A 365 24.87 -3.10 -2.67
CA LEU A 365 24.47 -2.98 -1.28
C LEU A 365 23.64 -1.71 -1.03
N GLY A 366 24.02 -0.60 -1.66
CA GLY A 366 23.32 0.67 -1.60
C GLY A 366 21.93 0.61 -2.20
N GLU A 367 21.79 0.03 -3.39
CA GLU A 367 20.48 -0.20 -4.03
C GLU A 367 19.61 -1.18 -3.22
N MET A 368 20.20 -2.16 -2.52
CA MET A 368 19.45 -3.01 -1.59
C MET A 368 18.90 -2.23 -0.40
N VAL A 369 19.74 -1.40 0.25
CA VAL A 369 19.32 -0.57 1.38
C VAL A 369 18.31 0.49 0.93
N LYS A 370 18.48 1.09 -0.25
CA LYS A 370 17.57 2.07 -0.86
C LYS A 370 16.23 1.45 -1.31
N GLY A 371 16.25 0.25 -1.90
CA GLY A 371 15.04 -0.47 -2.32
C GLY A 371 14.18 -0.93 -1.14
N PHE A 372 14.82 -1.22 -0.01
CA PHE A 372 14.14 -1.46 1.27
C PHE A 372 13.51 -0.18 1.85
N ALA A 373 14.05 0.99 1.48
CA ALA A 373 13.74 2.31 1.99
C ALA A 373 12.58 3.07 1.30
N LEU A 374 11.61 2.37 0.70
CA LEU A 374 10.39 2.97 0.11
C LEU A 374 9.48 3.71 1.13
N THR A 375 9.96 3.95 2.36
CA THR A 375 9.27 4.63 3.48
C THR A 375 10.17 5.65 4.21
N GLY A 376 11.18 6.23 3.55
CA GLY A 376 12.00 7.31 4.12
C GLY A 376 13.15 6.87 5.05
N GLY A 377 13.58 5.60 5.00
CA GLY A 377 14.61 5.08 5.89
C GLY A 377 15.96 4.90 5.20
N LEU A 378 16.95 5.77 5.44
CA LEU A 378 18.31 5.65 4.92
C LEU A 378 19.12 4.52 5.56
N LYS A 379 18.47 3.45 6.05
CA LYS A 379 19.13 2.44 6.87
C LYS A 379 18.45 1.08 6.79
N ALA A 380 19.26 0.03 6.85
CA ALA A 380 18.81 -1.36 6.98
C ALA A 380 19.76 -2.14 7.90
N TYR A 381 19.31 -3.29 8.39
CA TYR A 381 20.11 -4.17 9.26
C TYR A 381 20.35 -5.51 8.58
N PHE A 382 21.52 -6.10 8.83
CA PHE A 382 21.98 -7.36 8.26
C PHE A 382 22.70 -8.17 9.33
N ARG A 383 22.79 -9.49 9.15
CA ARG A 383 23.81 -10.30 9.81
C ARG A 383 25.14 -10.11 9.09
N ALA A 384 26.22 -10.00 9.84
CA ALA A 384 27.58 -10.00 9.33
C ALA A 384 28.49 -10.86 10.21
N LYS A 385 29.61 -11.32 9.67
CA LYS A 385 30.67 -12.04 10.39
C LYS A 385 32.03 -11.46 10.02
N VAL A 386 33.02 -11.60 10.90
CA VAL A 386 34.42 -11.28 10.58
C VAL A 386 35.17 -12.57 10.33
N THR A 387 35.75 -12.71 9.15
CA THR A 387 36.51 -13.91 8.76
C THR A 387 37.88 -13.93 9.42
N ALA A 388 38.55 -15.10 9.41
CA ALA A 388 39.93 -15.23 9.92
C ALA A 388 40.95 -14.31 9.24
N LYS A 389 40.63 -13.81 8.03
CA LYS A 389 41.46 -12.84 7.28
C LYS A 389 41.14 -11.38 7.62
N GLY A 390 40.27 -11.13 8.60
CA GLY A 390 39.84 -9.79 9.01
C GLY A 390 38.87 -9.12 8.04
N VAL A 391 38.31 -9.85 7.07
CA VAL A 391 37.29 -9.33 6.13
C VAL A 391 35.93 -9.42 6.79
N LEU A 392 35.17 -8.32 6.77
CA LEU A 392 33.78 -8.27 7.20
C LEU A 392 32.88 -8.77 6.08
N VAL A 393 32.06 -9.78 6.36
CA VAL A 393 31.16 -10.39 5.37
C VAL A 393 29.72 -10.15 5.78
N VAL A 394 28.99 -9.40 4.95
CA VAL A 394 27.58 -9.06 5.16
C VAL A 394 26.70 -10.05 4.41
N ALA A 395 25.84 -10.77 5.14
CA ALA A 395 24.86 -11.69 4.58
C ALA A 395 23.61 -10.91 4.10
N THR A 396 23.59 -10.59 2.81
CA THR A 396 22.57 -9.78 2.13
C THR A 396 21.16 -10.40 2.11
N ASP A 397 21.01 -11.68 2.44
CA ASP A 397 19.73 -12.39 2.58
C ASP A 397 19.13 -12.30 3.98
N THR A 398 19.92 -11.89 4.96
CA THR A 398 19.51 -11.74 6.35
C THR A 398 19.00 -10.34 6.68
N MET A 399 18.52 -9.60 5.69
CA MET A 399 18.10 -8.21 5.88
C MET A 399 16.83 -8.15 6.74
N PHE A 400 16.84 -7.37 7.84
CA PHE A 400 15.71 -7.22 8.76
C PHE A 400 15.57 -5.79 9.30
N VAL A 401 14.47 -5.51 10.03
CA VAL A 401 14.24 -4.26 10.76
C VAL A 401 14.46 -4.48 12.25
N LEU A 402 15.51 -3.89 12.82
CA LEU A 402 15.66 -3.72 14.28
C LEU A 402 15.49 -2.25 14.67
N LYS A 403 15.06 -2.01 15.90
CA LYS A 403 15.15 -0.70 16.55
C LYS A 403 16.24 -0.83 17.61
N TRP A 404 17.45 -0.35 17.30
CA TRP A 404 18.50 -0.15 18.31
C TRP A 404 18.27 1.15 19.04
#